data_AF-A0A2V6IB72-F1
#
_entry.id   AF-A0A2V6IB72-F1
#
_cell.length_a   1.000
_cell.length_b   1.000
_cell.length_c   1.000
_cell.angle_alpha   90.00
_cell.angle_beta   90.00
_cell.angle_gamma   90.00
#
_symmetry.space_group_name_H-M   'P 1'
#
loop_
_entity.id
_entity.type
_entity.pdbx_description
1 polymer ?
#
loop_
_entity_poly.entity_id
_entity_poly.type
_entity_poly.pdbx_seq_one_letter_code
_entity_poly.pdbx_strand_id
1 'polypeptide(L)'
;LTRARPISGPLQDAYLDIVQRIWREVGKQSDLLAKIDNMLERIRRERGSGSDFLDFKTGSGGMIEAEFLVQALQMRSGIWEPNWQRALIALGDNKMVSDRDASDATQSYELLRRTETALRRFENKNISTLPGAPEEQEKLAKRLGHKDVDLFAKQYRAARETIHALYERYV
;
A
#
# COMPACT_ATOMS: atom_id res chain seq x y z
N LEU A 1 5.36 -12.61 4.38
CA LEU A 1 5.37 -13.59 3.26
C LEU A 1 4.24 -13.38 2.26
N THR A 2 3.22 -12.57 2.55
CA THR A 2 1.99 -12.42 1.73
C THR A 2 2.22 -12.14 0.24
N ARG A 3 3.30 -11.45 -0.15
CA ARG A 3 3.64 -11.15 -1.56
C ARG A 3 4.56 -12.19 -2.22
N ALA A 4 4.92 -13.26 -1.53
CA ALA A 4 5.83 -14.27 -2.03
C ALA A 4 5.20 -15.00 -3.22
N ARG A 5 5.98 -15.13 -4.29
CA ARG A 5 5.61 -15.91 -5.47
C ARG A 5 6.88 -16.49 -6.12
N PRO A 6 6.87 -17.75 -6.52
CA PRO A 6 7.95 -18.28 -7.34
C PRO A 6 7.99 -17.53 -8.67
N ILE A 7 9.19 -17.26 -9.17
CA ILE A 7 9.40 -16.63 -10.48
C ILE A 7 9.87 -17.66 -11.51
N SER A 8 10.77 -18.56 -11.09
CA SER A 8 11.29 -19.66 -11.89
C SER A 8 11.89 -20.73 -10.98
N GLY A 9 12.14 -21.92 -11.52
CA GLY A 9 12.78 -23.05 -10.85
C GLY A 9 11.90 -24.30 -10.78
N PRO A 10 12.47 -25.47 -10.45
CA PRO A 10 11.73 -26.73 -10.37
C PRO A 10 11.05 -26.98 -9.01
N LEU A 11 11.38 -26.18 -7.98
CA LEU A 11 10.88 -26.36 -6.60
C LEU A 11 9.76 -25.37 -6.22
N GLN A 12 9.04 -24.83 -7.21
CA GLN A 12 8.06 -23.75 -6.99
C GLN A 12 6.91 -24.18 -6.07
N ASP A 13 6.38 -25.38 -6.27
CA ASP A 13 5.26 -25.90 -5.49
C ASP A 13 5.68 -26.16 -4.04
N ALA A 14 6.83 -26.84 -3.84
CA ALA A 14 7.39 -27.08 -2.52
C ALA A 14 7.69 -25.76 -1.77
N TYR A 15 8.18 -24.74 -2.48
CA TYR A 15 8.37 -23.40 -1.92
C TYR A 15 7.04 -22.77 -1.49
N LEU A 16 6.02 -22.82 -2.34
CA LEU A 16 4.69 -22.27 -2.04
C LEU A 16 4.05 -22.96 -0.84
N ASP A 17 4.18 -24.28 -0.72
CA ASP A 17 3.65 -25.05 0.41
C ASP A 17 4.25 -24.58 1.74
N ILE A 18 5.58 -24.42 1.78
CA ILE A 18 6.29 -23.92 2.98
C ILE A 18 5.81 -22.52 3.32
N VAL A 19 5.77 -21.64 2.33
CA VAL A 19 5.40 -20.24 2.49
C VAL A 19 3.96 -20.10 2.99
N GLN A 20 3.02 -20.81 2.38
CA GLN A 20 1.60 -20.78 2.77
C GLN A 20 1.37 -21.40 4.14
N ARG A 21 2.12 -22.44 4.52
CA ARG A 21 2.07 -23.01 5.88
C ARG A 21 2.46 -21.97 6.92
N ILE A 22 3.64 -21.36 6.78
CA ILE A 22 4.12 -20.33 7.73
C ILE A 22 3.13 -19.17 7.80
N TRP A 23 2.64 -18.72 6.66
CA TRP A 23 1.70 -17.61 6.62
C TRP A 23 0.36 -17.91 7.32
N ARG A 24 -0.19 -19.12 7.12
CA ARG A 24 -1.41 -19.57 7.82
C ARG A 24 -1.18 -19.67 9.32
N GLU A 25 -0.01 -20.11 9.76
CA GLU A 25 0.34 -20.15 11.19
C GLU A 25 0.38 -18.75 11.81
N VAL A 26 1.00 -17.78 11.13
CA VAL A 26 1.03 -16.39 11.61
C VAL A 26 -0.36 -15.75 11.58
N GLY A 27 -1.20 -16.06 10.58
CA GLY A 27 -2.58 -15.56 10.48
C GLY A 27 -3.49 -15.96 11.64
N LYS A 28 -3.16 -17.05 12.36
CA LYS A 28 -3.91 -17.54 13.53
C LYS A 28 -3.52 -16.86 14.85
N GLN A 29 -2.49 -16.01 14.84
CA GLN A 29 -2.01 -15.34 16.06
C GLN A 29 -2.99 -14.24 16.47
N SER A 30 -3.39 -14.22 17.74
CA SER A 30 -4.34 -13.22 18.28
C SER A 30 -3.77 -11.81 18.29
N ASP A 31 -2.45 -11.66 18.35
CA ASP A 31 -1.74 -10.37 18.36
C ASP A 31 -1.28 -9.92 16.96
N LEU A 32 -1.75 -10.56 15.89
CA LEU A 32 -1.37 -10.26 14.51
C LEU A 32 -1.54 -8.77 14.17
N LEU A 33 -2.71 -8.20 14.44
CA LEU A 33 -3.00 -6.80 14.08
C LEU A 33 -2.10 -5.84 14.85
N ALA A 34 -1.91 -6.08 16.16
CA ALA A 34 -0.98 -5.30 16.97
C ALA A 34 0.46 -5.38 16.45
N LYS A 35 0.91 -6.55 15.95
CA LYS A 35 2.24 -6.70 15.34
C LYS A 35 2.36 -5.93 14.01
N ILE A 36 1.32 -5.96 13.18
CA ILE A 36 1.27 -5.21 11.91
C ILE A 36 1.33 -3.71 12.19
N ASP A 37 0.54 -3.24 13.15
CA ASP A 37 0.47 -1.84 13.54
C ASP A 37 1.78 -1.33 14.12
N ASN A 38 2.35 -2.05 15.09
CA ASN A 38 3.68 -1.73 15.64
C ASN A 38 4.77 -1.69 14.55
N MET A 39 4.67 -2.56 13.53
CA MET A 39 5.60 -2.55 12.40
C MET A 39 5.39 -1.33 11.50
N LEU A 40 4.14 -0.91 11.26
CA LEU A 40 3.81 0.28 10.49
C LEU A 40 4.33 1.54 11.18
N GLU A 41 4.06 1.69 12.48
CA GLU A 41 4.53 2.81 13.30
C GLU A 41 6.05 2.89 13.35
N ARG A 42 6.73 1.75 13.47
CA ARG A 42 8.19 1.71 13.37
C ARG A 42 8.68 2.18 12.01
N ILE A 43 8.05 1.75 10.92
CA ILE A 43 8.42 2.17 9.56
C ILE A 43 8.22 3.69 9.38
N ARG A 44 7.10 4.24 9.86
CA ARG A 44 6.81 5.68 9.84
C ARG A 44 7.92 6.47 10.54
N ARG A 45 8.25 6.07 11.76
CA ARG A 45 9.27 6.74 12.58
C ARG A 45 10.68 6.66 11.97
N GLU A 46 11.06 5.50 11.44
CA GLU A 46 12.44 5.25 10.98
C GLU A 46 12.70 5.68 9.53
N ARG A 47 11.65 5.79 8.70
CA ARG A 47 11.78 6.04 7.25
C ARG A 47 11.05 7.29 6.74
N GLY A 48 10.36 8.00 7.62
CA GLY A 48 9.77 9.30 7.29
C GLY A 48 10.84 10.36 7.03
N SER A 49 10.51 11.34 6.18
CA SER A 49 11.37 12.51 5.93
C SER A 49 11.20 13.61 6.98
N GLY A 50 10.29 13.42 7.94
CA GLY A 50 9.88 14.44 8.91
C GLY A 50 8.72 15.31 8.42
N SER A 51 8.30 15.15 7.17
CA SER A 51 7.07 15.75 6.64
C SER A 51 6.11 14.66 6.19
N ASP A 52 5.11 14.38 7.03
CA ASP A 52 4.14 13.33 6.74
C ASP A 52 3.49 13.52 5.36
N PHE A 53 3.09 14.75 5.02
CA PHE A 53 2.50 15.05 3.71
C PHE A 53 3.41 14.71 2.52
N LEU A 54 4.73 14.89 2.64
CA LEU A 54 5.64 14.52 1.56
C LEU A 54 5.84 13.01 1.46
N ASP A 55 5.70 12.27 2.57
CA ASP A 55 5.96 10.84 2.65
C ASP A 55 4.85 9.97 2.04
N PHE A 56 4.67 10.01 0.71
CA PHE A 56 3.63 9.24 0.02
C PHE A 56 3.74 7.72 0.21
N LYS A 57 4.92 7.22 0.58
CA LYS A 57 5.18 5.79 0.78
C LYS A 57 5.03 5.35 2.23
N THR A 58 5.64 6.09 3.15
CA THR A 58 5.85 5.71 4.54
C THR A 58 4.97 6.49 5.52
N GLY A 59 4.42 7.63 5.14
CA GLY A 59 3.56 8.45 6.00
C GLY A 59 2.15 7.88 6.20
N SER A 60 1.34 8.59 6.96
CA SER A 60 -0.08 8.27 7.18
C SER A 60 -0.88 8.36 5.88
N GLY A 61 -1.67 7.34 5.57
CA GLY A 61 -2.33 7.16 4.28
C GLY A 61 -1.40 6.72 3.16
N GLY A 62 -0.14 6.40 3.45
CA GLY A 62 0.87 6.07 2.46
C GLY A 62 0.72 4.67 1.85
N MET A 63 1.53 4.40 0.83
CA MET A 63 1.51 3.09 0.13
C MET A 63 1.75 1.89 1.06
N ILE A 64 2.61 2.03 2.07
CA ILE A 64 2.90 0.92 3.00
C ILE A 64 1.70 0.62 3.89
N GLU A 65 0.96 1.63 4.35
CA GLU A 65 -0.27 1.42 5.12
C GLU A 65 -1.33 0.71 4.28
N ALA A 66 -1.54 1.13 3.03
CA ALA A 66 -2.43 0.44 2.10
C ALA A 66 -2.02 -1.02 1.82
N GLU A 67 -0.72 -1.30 1.74
CA GLU A 67 -0.20 -2.67 1.62
C GLU A 67 -0.47 -3.48 2.89
N PHE A 68 -0.32 -2.88 4.06
CA PHE A 68 -0.51 -3.55 5.35
C PHE A 68 -1.99 -3.82 5.63
N LEU A 69 -2.89 -2.90 5.28
CA LEU A 69 -4.34 -3.10 5.31
C LEU A 69 -4.73 -4.39 4.58
N VAL A 70 -4.33 -4.51 3.31
CA VAL A 70 -4.67 -5.70 2.50
C VAL A 70 -4.03 -6.95 3.06
N GLN A 71 -2.77 -6.88 3.50
CA GLN A 71 -2.08 -8.04 4.08
C GLN A 71 -2.71 -8.51 5.39
N ALA A 72 -3.17 -7.58 6.25
CA ALA A 72 -3.87 -7.88 7.49
C ALA A 72 -5.19 -8.59 7.21
N LEU A 73 -5.98 -8.06 6.27
CA LEU A 73 -7.25 -8.65 5.85
C LEU A 73 -7.05 -10.05 5.24
N GLN A 74 -6.04 -10.23 4.38
CA GLN A 74 -5.68 -11.52 3.82
C GLN A 74 -5.37 -12.53 4.92
N MET A 75 -4.53 -12.16 5.89
CA MET A 75 -4.11 -13.06 6.97
C MET A 75 -5.26 -13.44 7.90
N ARG A 76 -6.16 -12.50 8.22
CA ARG A 76 -7.36 -12.76 9.04
C ARG A 76 -8.38 -13.65 8.34
N SER A 77 -8.53 -13.50 7.03
CA SER A 77 -9.51 -14.23 6.22
C SER A 77 -8.98 -15.56 5.67
N GLY A 78 -7.67 -15.81 5.78
CA GLY A 78 -7.04 -16.98 5.17
C GLY A 78 -6.94 -16.92 3.64
N ILE A 79 -7.16 -15.75 3.03
CA ILE A 79 -7.10 -15.54 1.58
C ILE A 79 -5.66 -15.23 1.16
N TRP A 80 -5.01 -16.19 0.50
CA TRP A 80 -3.67 -16.01 -0.06
C TRP A 80 -3.73 -15.56 -1.53
N GLU A 81 -3.28 -14.35 -1.81
CA GLU A 81 -3.10 -13.83 -3.18
C GLU A 81 -1.96 -12.81 -3.22
N PRO A 82 -0.80 -13.11 -3.85
CA PRO A 82 0.36 -12.24 -3.80
C PRO A 82 0.24 -10.89 -4.52
N ASN A 83 -0.68 -10.77 -5.48
CA ASN A 83 -0.94 -9.51 -6.18
C ASN A 83 -1.94 -8.66 -5.40
N TRP A 84 -1.58 -7.43 -5.08
CA TRP A 84 -2.39 -6.53 -4.23
C TRP A 84 -3.80 -6.28 -4.79
N GLN A 85 -3.95 -6.02 -6.10
CA GLN A 85 -5.26 -5.77 -6.70
C GLN A 85 -6.13 -7.04 -6.70
N ARG A 86 -5.56 -8.19 -7.09
CA ARG A 86 -6.29 -9.47 -7.05
C ARG A 86 -6.66 -9.88 -5.63
N ALA A 87 -5.81 -9.57 -4.65
CA ALA A 87 -6.08 -9.81 -3.25
C ALA A 87 -7.28 -9.00 -2.78
N LEU A 88 -7.34 -7.71 -3.13
CA LEU A 88 -8.45 -6.84 -2.74
C LEU A 88 -9.78 -7.26 -3.39
N ILE A 89 -9.74 -7.72 -4.65
CA ILE A 89 -10.90 -8.33 -5.32
C ILE A 89 -11.36 -9.58 -4.55
N ALA A 90 -10.45 -10.51 -4.27
CA ALA A 90 -10.77 -11.74 -3.54
C ALA A 90 -11.33 -11.46 -2.13
N LEU A 91 -10.81 -10.43 -1.45
CA LEU A 91 -11.33 -9.97 -0.17
C LEU A 91 -12.77 -9.42 -0.29
N GLY A 92 -13.07 -8.66 -1.35
CA GLY A 92 -14.41 -8.15 -1.63
C GLY A 92 -15.41 -9.25 -1.98
N ASP A 93 -15.00 -10.22 -2.81
CA ASP A 93 -15.79 -11.40 -3.17
C ASP A 93 -16.19 -12.22 -1.92
N ASN A 94 -15.28 -12.30 -0.94
CA ASN A 94 -15.50 -12.97 0.34
C ASN A 94 -16.09 -12.06 1.42
N LYS A 95 -16.52 -10.84 1.08
CA LYS A 95 -17.15 -9.88 2.01
C LYS A 95 -16.31 -9.50 3.23
N MET A 96 -14.98 -9.57 3.09
CA MET A 96 -14.02 -9.11 4.10
C MET A 96 -13.82 -7.59 4.05
N VAL A 97 -14.11 -6.99 2.90
CA VAL A 97 -14.13 -5.54 2.65
C VAL A 97 -15.38 -5.21 1.83
N SER A 98 -15.95 -4.02 1.99
CA SER A 98 -17.09 -3.61 1.15
C SER A 98 -16.61 -3.30 -0.28
N ASP A 99 -17.48 -3.48 -1.27
CA ASP A 99 -17.15 -3.18 -2.68
C ASP A 99 -16.72 -1.71 -2.86
N ARG A 100 -17.35 -0.81 -2.08
CA ARG A 100 -16.98 0.61 -2.02
C ARG A 100 -15.57 0.81 -1.46
N ASP A 101 -15.27 0.23 -0.30
CA ASP A 101 -13.97 0.39 0.34
C ASP A 101 -12.84 -0.24 -0.50
N ALA A 102 -13.12 -1.35 -1.19
CA ALA A 102 -12.19 -1.95 -2.16
C ALA A 102 -11.93 -1.02 -3.35
N SER A 103 -12.98 -0.38 -3.88
CA SER A 103 -12.83 0.61 -4.96
C SER A 103 -12.03 1.83 -4.49
N ASP A 104 -12.37 2.38 -3.32
CA ASP A 104 -11.74 3.55 -2.74
C ASP A 104 -10.24 3.29 -2.44
N ALA A 105 -9.90 2.12 -1.89
CA ALA A 105 -8.52 1.70 -1.69
C ALA A 105 -7.76 1.54 -3.01
N THR A 106 -8.39 0.95 -4.04
CA THR A 106 -7.77 0.75 -5.36
C THR A 106 -7.40 2.09 -6.00
N GLN A 107 -8.36 3.00 -6.09
CA GLN A 107 -8.15 4.31 -6.70
C GLN A 107 -7.07 5.12 -5.97
N SER A 108 -7.11 5.09 -4.63
CA SER A 108 -6.13 5.79 -3.79
C SER A 108 -4.72 5.22 -3.95
N TYR A 109 -4.57 3.89 -3.87
CA TYR A 109 -3.27 3.24 -4.04
C TYR A 109 -2.71 3.44 -5.45
N GLU A 110 -3.54 3.41 -6.49
CA GLU A 110 -3.13 3.67 -7.87
C GLU A 110 -2.62 5.09 -8.07
N LEU A 111 -3.24 6.10 -7.46
CA LEU A 111 -2.74 7.47 -7.51
C LEU A 111 -1.33 7.56 -6.89
N LEU A 112 -1.13 6.96 -5.71
CA LEU A 112 0.19 6.94 -5.06
C LEU A 112 1.22 6.15 -5.88
N ARG A 113 0.83 5.03 -6.49
CA ARG A 113 1.69 4.23 -7.34
C ARG A 113 2.10 4.96 -8.62
N ARG A 114 1.16 5.70 -9.24
CA ARG A 114 1.43 6.56 -10.39
C ARG A 114 2.39 7.68 -10.02
N THR A 115 2.20 8.27 -8.84
CA THR A 115 3.08 9.31 -8.28
C THR A 115 4.51 8.79 -8.10
N GLU A 116 4.68 7.64 -7.44
CA GLU A 116 5.98 6.98 -7.27
C GLU A 116 6.62 6.68 -8.63
N THR A 117 5.85 6.12 -9.56
CA THR A 117 6.34 5.73 -10.90
C THR A 117 6.78 6.95 -11.71
N ALA A 118 6.03 8.05 -11.67
CA ALA A 118 6.38 9.28 -12.37
C ALA A 118 7.69 9.90 -11.83
N LEU A 119 7.82 9.96 -10.50
CA LEU A 119 9.03 10.47 -9.84
C LEU A 119 10.25 9.59 -10.15
N ARG A 120 10.13 8.27 -9.98
CA ARG A 120 11.23 7.32 -10.28
C ARG A 120 11.68 7.41 -11.73
N ARG A 121 10.76 7.55 -12.68
CA ARG A 121 11.07 7.68 -14.10
C ARG A 121 11.82 8.97 -14.41
N PHE A 122 11.44 10.08 -13.78
CA PHE A 122 12.06 11.37 -14.03
C PHE A 122 13.44 11.49 -13.38
N GLU A 123 13.57 11.02 -12.14
CA GLU A 123 14.80 11.17 -11.35
C GLU A 123 15.79 10.00 -11.53
N ASN A 124 15.34 8.91 -12.17
CA ASN A 124 16.08 7.65 -12.32
C ASN A 124 16.64 7.11 -10.98
N LYS A 125 15.87 7.30 -9.90
CA LYS A 125 16.23 6.93 -8.52
C LYS A 125 15.07 6.28 -7.80
N ASN A 126 15.37 5.57 -6.72
CA ASN A 126 14.36 5.10 -5.79
C ASN A 126 13.87 6.29 -4.95
N ILE A 127 12.60 6.67 -5.13
CA ILE A 127 11.98 7.81 -4.44
C ILE A 127 10.81 7.31 -3.60
N SER A 128 10.69 7.86 -2.40
CA SER A 128 9.63 7.56 -1.44
C SER A 128 8.89 8.80 -0.94
N THR A 129 9.28 9.99 -1.40
CA THR A 129 8.74 11.28 -0.97
C THR A 129 8.43 12.20 -2.14
N LEU A 130 7.45 13.08 -1.97
CA LEU A 130 7.21 14.19 -2.88
C LEU A 130 8.38 15.19 -2.82
N PRO A 131 8.68 15.90 -3.92
CA PRO A 131 9.67 16.96 -3.90
C PRO A 131 9.19 18.10 -3.00
N GLY A 132 10.09 18.69 -2.20
CA GLY A 132 9.76 19.82 -1.33
C GLY A 132 9.61 21.15 -2.08
N ALA A 133 10.23 21.28 -3.26
CA ALA A 133 10.16 22.48 -4.08
C ALA A 133 8.79 22.59 -4.80
N PRO A 134 8.07 23.73 -4.68
CA PRO A 134 6.77 23.93 -5.34
C PRO A 134 6.82 23.72 -6.86
N GLU A 135 7.87 24.21 -7.52
CA GLU A 135 8.05 24.07 -8.97
C GLU A 135 8.14 22.61 -9.42
N GLU A 136 8.75 21.74 -8.61
CA GLU A 136 8.83 20.31 -8.92
C GLU A 136 7.50 19.59 -8.69
N GLN A 137 6.71 20.05 -7.71
CA GLN A 137 5.34 19.56 -7.51
C GLN A 137 4.43 19.96 -8.67
N GLU A 138 4.56 21.17 -9.22
CA GLU A 138 3.84 21.58 -10.42
C GLU A 138 4.20 20.71 -11.64
N LYS A 139 5.49 20.46 -11.86
CA LYS A 139 5.96 19.57 -12.93
C LYS A 139 5.41 18.16 -12.74
N LEU A 140 5.40 17.64 -11.52
CA LEU A 140 4.82 16.33 -11.19
C LEU A 140 3.31 16.28 -11.51
N ALA A 141 2.55 17.29 -11.09
CA ALA A 141 1.12 17.37 -11.37
C ALA A 141 0.83 17.33 -12.88
N LYS A 142 1.60 18.08 -13.68
CA LYS A 142 1.52 18.06 -15.15
C LYS A 142 1.87 16.68 -15.73
N ARG A 143 2.94 16.03 -15.26
CA ARG A 143 3.33 14.67 -15.70
C ARG A 143 2.26 13.61 -15.40
N LEU A 144 1.52 13.79 -14.30
CA LEU A 144 0.43 12.91 -13.89
C LEU A 144 -0.89 13.21 -14.62
N GLY A 145 -0.96 14.30 -15.39
CA GLY A 145 -2.13 14.70 -16.17
C GLY A 145 -3.14 15.55 -15.41
N HIS A 146 -2.76 16.12 -14.26
CA HIS A 146 -3.63 17.05 -13.53
C HIS A 146 -3.59 18.45 -14.16
N LYS A 147 -4.71 19.17 -14.03
CA LYS A 147 -4.85 20.54 -14.53
C LYS A 147 -3.84 21.50 -13.89
N ASP A 148 -3.66 21.37 -12.57
CA ASP A 148 -2.81 22.21 -11.75
C ASP A 148 -2.34 21.43 -10.51
N VAL A 149 -1.38 22.02 -9.79
CA VAL A 149 -0.80 21.44 -8.57
C VAL A 149 -1.81 21.38 -7.43
N ASP A 150 -2.76 22.29 -7.37
CA ASP A 150 -3.78 22.33 -6.32
C ASP A 150 -4.75 21.15 -6.41
N LEU A 151 -5.19 20.82 -7.63
CA LEU A 151 -6.02 19.65 -7.89
C LEU A 151 -5.28 18.35 -7.55
N PHE A 152 -4.00 18.25 -7.93
CA PHE A 152 -3.16 17.12 -7.55
C PHE A 152 -3.04 17.01 -6.03
N ALA A 153 -2.68 18.10 -5.34
CA ALA A 153 -2.52 18.12 -3.89
C ALA A 153 -3.82 17.75 -3.16
N LYS A 154 -4.97 18.21 -3.65
CA LYS A 154 -6.29 17.84 -3.12
C LYS A 154 -6.58 16.36 -3.29
N GLN A 155 -6.38 15.81 -4.49
CA GLN A 155 -6.63 14.38 -4.76
C GLN A 155 -5.66 13.48 -4.01
N TYR A 156 -4.39 13.88 -3.93
CA TYR A 156 -3.36 13.21 -3.16
C TYR A 156 -3.70 13.17 -1.66
N ARG A 157 -4.12 14.29 -1.08
CA ARG A 157 -4.57 14.34 0.32
C ARG A 157 -5.78 13.43 0.55
N ALA A 158 -6.80 13.54 -0.30
CA ALA A 158 -8.00 12.72 -0.19
C ALA A 158 -7.67 11.22 -0.28
N ALA A 159 -6.82 10.80 -1.22
CA ALA A 159 -6.39 9.40 -1.34
C ALA A 159 -5.70 8.88 -0.06
N ARG A 160 -4.85 9.71 0.55
CA ARG A 160 -4.18 9.36 1.80
C ARG A 160 -5.16 9.28 2.97
N GLU A 161 -6.04 10.26 3.12
CA GLU A 161 -7.11 10.25 4.14
C GLU A 161 -7.99 9.00 3.98
N THR A 162 -8.35 8.63 2.76
CA THR A 162 -9.09 7.40 2.46
C THR A 162 -8.33 6.16 2.91
N ILE A 163 -7.06 6.00 2.55
CA ILE A 163 -6.24 4.84 2.95
C ILE A 163 -6.16 4.74 4.47
N HIS A 164 -5.88 5.85 5.15
CA HIS A 164 -5.76 5.87 6.60
C HIS A 164 -7.08 5.54 7.28
N ALA A 165 -8.19 6.14 6.84
CA ALA A 165 -9.52 5.83 7.38
C ALA A 165 -9.94 4.37 7.16
N LEU A 166 -9.53 3.76 6.05
CA LEU A 166 -9.74 2.34 5.80
C LEU A 166 -8.87 1.46 6.70
N TYR A 167 -7.61 1.85 6.93
CA TYR A 167 -6.73 1.13 7.84
C TYR A 167 -7.33 1.09 9.25
N GLU A 168 -7.66 2.25 9.83
CA GLU A 168 -8.28 2.37 11.17
C GLU A 168 -9.61 1.61 11.31
N ARG A 169 -10.33 1.40 10.19
CA ARG A 169 -11.60 0.68 10.20
C ARG A 169 -11.39 -0.84 10.32
N TYR A 170 -10.33 -1.38 9.72
CA TYR A 170 -10.18 -2.81 9.46
C TYR A 170 -9.06 -3.49 10.25
N VAL A 171 -8.06 -2.71 10.69
CA VAL A 171 -6.89 -3.15 11.45
C VAL A 171 -6.97 -2.59 12.86
#